data_AF-A0A7C2TFP1-F1
#
_entry.id   AF-A0A7C2TFP1-F1
#
_cell.length_a   1.000
_cell.length_b   1.000
_cell.length_c   1.000
_cell.angle_alpha   90.00
_cell.angle_beta   90.00
_cell.angle_gamma   90.00
#
_symmetry.space_group_name_H-M   'P 1'
#
loop_
_entity.id
_entity.type
_entity.pdbx_description
1 polymer ?
#
loop_
_entity_poly.entity_id
_entity_poly.type
_entity_poly.pdbx_seq_one_letter_code
_entity_poly.pdbx_strand_id
1 'polypeptide(L)'
;MKKSMLSFALLAGLTPFMVQCVATEQDLRGVDLRTRTLDNRLTEVERLTETVRGQAAVQARLGSDLGSINDRLLQHQGRMEEIDHQLIRAREQQEAAQRNTSIRLDNIDIKLKEITELLEARDRKLTAALDDVARQQRENSQQIQELREQRAREAAERAAAAARAAEAAKREAEERARREAAERERARAATAPTGGPRDIVPENMKQKVDSASSTTAATTPASQPATRAEAAPAPAAGQNLYEQGRNHLRDKKYQDAYAALARFLEQTPRGETAADARFLLGESLYHLKEFELAILEYQKLIADFPGNARIPEAMLRQGMAFEELREPSTAAIIYERLAGEFPNSSQAKQAREKLQKIR
;
A
#
# COMPACT_ATOMS: atom_id res chain seq x y z
N MET A 1 -126.14 102.10 -27.90
CA MET A 1 -125.94 100.91 -27.04
C MET A 1 -126.10 99.65 -27.88
N LYS A 2 -125.03 98.89 -28.23
CA LYS A 2 -125.12 97.46 -28.70
C LYS A 2 -123.84 96.75 -29.22
N LYS A 3 -122.61 97.28 -29.09
CA LYS A 3 -121.40 96.56 -29.57
C LYS A 3 -120.44 96.02 -28.51
N SER A 4 -120.68 96.24 -27.22
CA SER A 4 -119.84 95.72 -26.11
C SER A 4 -120.11 94.24 -25.74
N MET A 5 -121.12 93.59 -26.35
CA MET A 5 -121.52 92.22 -26.01
C MET A 5 -120.81 91.13 -26.85
N LEU A 6 -120.02 91.50 -27.86
CA LEU A 6 -119.37 90.50 -28.74
C LEU A 6 -118.01 90.00 -28.21
N SER A 7 -117.34 90.74 -27.31
CA SER A 7 -116.03 90.31 -26.77
C SER A 7 -116.13 89.27 -25.64
N PHE A 8 -117.26 89.14 -24.96
CA PHE A 8 -117.41 88.16 -23.87
C PHE A 8 -117.71 86.73 -24.37
N ALA A 9 -118.25 86.58 -25.58
CA ALA A 9 -118.52 85.27 -26.16
C ALA A 9 -117.26 84.53 -26.65
N LEU A 10 -116.14 85.24 -26.84
CA LEU A 10 -114.89 84.66 -27.32
C LEU A 10 -113.97 84.16 -26.20
N LEU A 11 -114.23 84.54 -24.93
CA LEU A 11 -113.43 84.09 -23.79
C LEU A 11 -113.97 82.82 -23.09
N ALA A 12 -115.22 82.42 -23.36
CA ALA A 12 -115.85 81.26 -22.72
C ALA A 12 -115.67 79.93 -23.50
N GLY A 13 -115.08 79.97 -24.70
CA GLY A 13 -114.84 78.78 -25.53
C GLY A 13 -113.52 78.06 -25.28
N LEU A 14 -112.63 78.58 -24.43
CA LEU A 14 -111.27 78.04 -24.24
C LEU A 14 -111.13 77.05 -23.06
N THR A 15 -112.19 76.85 -22.27
CA THR A 15 -112.15 75.98 -21.08
C THR A 15 -112.30 74.47 -21.32
N PRO A 16 -112.86 73.94 -22.44
CA PRO A 16 -112.96 72.49 -22.60
C PRO A 16 -111.65 71.80 -23.01
N PHE A 17 -110.63 72.55 -23.47
CA PHE A 17 -109.42 71.93 -24.05
C PHE A 17 -108.38 71.48 -23.00
N MET A 18 -108.56 71.82 -21.72
CA MET A 18 -107.65 71.43 -20.63
C MET A 18 -108.02 70.10 -19.95
N VAL A 19 -109.15 69.47 -20.30
CA VAL A 19 -109.63 68.23 -19.64
C VAL A 19 -109.16 66.94 -20.35
N GLN A 20 -108.56 67.05 -21.53
CA GLN A 20 -108.10 65.88 -22.31
C GLN A 20 -106.74 65.28 -21.84
N CYS A 21 -106.09 65.83 -20.82
CA CYS A 21 -104.76 65.40 -20.35
C CYS A 21 -104.75 64.26 -19.31
N VAL A 22 -105.92 63.75 -18.88
CA VAL A 22 -105.97 62.73 -17.79
C VAL A 22 -105.92 61.28 -18.33
N ALA A 23 -106.20 61.05 -19.62
CA ALA A 23 -106.21 59.69 -20.20
C ALA A 23 -104.81 59.08 -20.45
N THR A 24 -103.75 59.88 -20.38
CA THR A 24 -102.37 59.43 -20.65
C THR A 24 -101.71 58.71 -19.48
N GLU A 25 -102.22 58.81 -18.25
CA GLU A 25 -101.55 58.25 -17.06
C GLU A 25 -101.63 56.71 -16.97
N GLN A 26 -102.72 56.09 -17.43
CA GLN A 26 -102.87 54.62 -17.40
C GLN A 26 -102.01 53.92 -18.45
N ASP A 27 -101.91 54.50 -19.65
CA ASP A 27 -101.04 53.97 -20.71
C ASP A 27 -99.56 54.10 -20.35
N LEU A 28 -99.15 55.18 -19.68
CA LEU A 28 -97.79 55.33 -19.17
C LEU A 28 -97.42 54.25 -18.14
N ARG A 29 -98.35 53.87 -17.23
CA ARG A 29 -98.11 52.78 -16.26
C ARG A 29 -98.01 51.41 -16.92
N GLY A 30 -98.80 51.15 -17.96
CA GLY A 30 -98.70 49.92 -18.75
C GLY A 30 -97.37 49.79 -19.49
N VAL A 31 -96.83 50.91 -19.99
CA VAL A 31 -95.49 50.97 -20.60
C VAL A 31 -94.38 50.81 -19.56
N ASP A 32 -94.51 51.40 -18.36
CA ASP A 32 -93.54 51.22 -17.27
C ASP A 32 -93.45 49.76 -16.80
N LEU A 33 -94.59 49.06 -16.70
CA LEU A 33 -94.58 47.63 -16.37
C LEU A 33 -93.91 46.78 -17.46
N ARG A 34 -94.20 47.05 -18.74
CA ARG A 34 -93.58 46.33 -19.86
C ARG A 34 -92.07 46.59 -19.94
N THR A 35 -91.65 47.83 -19.72
CA THR A 35 -90.22 48.19 -19.70
C THR A 35 -89.50 47.48 -18.55
N ARG A 36 -90.07 47.43 -17.34
CA ARG A 36 -89.50 46.63 -16.23
C ARG A 36 -89.44 45.13 -16.52
N THR A 37 -90.46 44.56 -17.18
CA THR A 37 -90.41 43.15 -17.57
C THR A 37 -89.36 42.86 -18.64
N LEU A 38 -89.13 43.81 -19.56
CA LEU A 38 -88.06 43.72 -20.55
C LEU A 38 -86.70 43.86 -19.88
N ASP A 39 -86.56 44.74 -18.90
CA ASP A 39 -85.33 44.95 -18.13
C ASP A 39 -84.95 43.69 -17.32
N ASN A 40 -85.94 43.08 -16.67
CA ASN A 40 -85.76 41.79 -15.98
C ASN A 40 -85.38 40.66 -16.94
N ARG A 41 -85.91 40.64 -18.17
CA ARG A 41 -85.54 39.64 -19.18
C ARG A 41 -84.17 39.91 -19.78
N LEU A 42 -83.80 41.18 -19.95
CA LEU A 42 -82.49 41.58 -20.45
C LEU A 42 -81.40 41.17 -19.47
N THR A 43 -81.60 41.45 -18.17
CA THR A 43 -80.69 41.02 -17.09
C THR A 43 -80.60 39.49 -16.98
N GLU A 44 -81.71 38.76 -17.20
CA GLU A 44 -81.67 37.29 -17.24
C GLU A 44 -80.92 36.75 -18.46
N VAL A 45 -81.07 37.36 -19.64
CA VAL A 45 -80.32 37.03 -20.85
C VAL A 45 -78.84 37.36 -20.70
N GLU A 46 -78.49 38.48 -20.07
CA GLU A 46 -77.10 38.84 -19.74
C GLU A 46 -76.46 37.80 -18.81
N ARG A 47 -77.18 37.38 -17.75
CA ARG A 47 -76.72 36.32 -16.84
C ARG A 47 -76.53 34.98 -17.55
N LEU A 48 -77.46 34.60 -18.44
CA LEU A 48 -77.33 33.38 -19.25
C LEU A 48 -76.14 33.47 -20.21
N THR A 49 -75.92 34.63 -20.83
CA THR A 49 -74.78 34.88 -21.72
C THR A 49 -73.45 34.77 -20.96
N GLU A 50 -73.37 35.29 -19.73
CA GLU A 50 -72.21 35.11 -18.86
C GLU A 50 -71.98 33.63 -18.50
N THR A 51 -73.03 32.87 -18.19
CA THR A 51 -72.89 31.43 -17.90
C THR A 51 -72.40 30.63 -19.11
N VAL A 52 -72.91 30.91 -20.32
CA VAL A 52 -72.45 30.26 -21.56
C VAL A 52 -71.01 30.65 -21.88
N ARG A 53 -70.63 31.92 -21.68
CA ARG A 53 -69.23 32.37 -21.81
C ARG A 53 -68.32 31.69 -20.80
N GLY A 54 -68.80 31.49 -19.57
CA GLY A 54 -68.12 30.71 -18.53
C GLY A 54 -67.93 29.25 -18.94
N GLN A 55 -68.97 28.61 -19.50
CA GLN A 55 -68.88 27.24 -20.02
C GLN A 55 -67.91 27.11 -21.20
N ALA A 56 -67.90 28.06 -22.14
CA ALA A 56 -66.93 28.09 -23.23
C ALA A 56 -65.49 28.24 -22.73
N ALA A 57 -65.26 29.05 -21.69
CA ALA A 57 -63.96 29.19 -21.05
C ALA A 57 -63.52 27.88 -20.35
N VAL A 58 -64.44 27.15 -19.71
CA VAL A 58 -64.17 25.84 -19.13
C VAL A 58 -63.85 24.81 -20.21
N GLN A 59 -64.59 24.78 -21.32
CA GLN A 59 -64.30 23.90 -22.46
C GLN A 59 -62.93 24.19 -23.09
N ALA A 60 -62.56 25.47 -23.23
CA ALA A 60 -61.24 25.84 -23.73
C ALA A 60 -60.11 25.38 -22.80
N ARG A 61 -60.29 25.50 -21.47
CA ARG A 61 -59.33 24.98 -20.46
C ARG A 61 -59.20 23.46 -20.52
N LEU A 62 -60.31 22.74 -20.62
CA LEU A 62 -60.30 21.28 -20.77
C LEU A 62 -59.58 20.86 -22.06
N GLY A 63 -59.77 21.58 -23.16
CA GLY A 63 -59.05 21.35 -24.41
C GLY A 63 -57.54 21.56 -24.27
N SER A 64 -57.12 22.65 -23.61
CA SER A 64 -55.68 22.88 -23.34
C SER A 64 -55.09 21.85 -22.38
N ASP A 65 -55.85 21.44 -21.36
CA ASP A 65 -55.41 20.42 -20.40
C ASP A 65 -55.24 19.06 -21.11
N LEU A 66 -56.20 18.67 -21.96
CA LEU A 66 -56.12 17.43 -22.75
C LEU A 66 -54.94 17.44 -23.72
N GLY A 67 -54.69 18.58 -24.38
CA GLY A 67 -53.49 18.79 -25.19
C GLY A 67 -52.20 18.62 -24.39
N SER A 68 -52.13 19.26 -23.21
CA SER A 68 -50.97 19.15 -22.31
C SER A 68 -50.76 17.72 -21.78
N ILE A 69 -51.83 16.95 -21.60
CA ILE A 69 -51.76 15.55 -21.17
C ILE A 69 -51.25 14.68 -22.32
N ASN A 70 -51.73 14.91 -23.55
CA ASN A 70 -51.26 14.20 -24.73
C ASN A 70 -49.76 14.45 -24.98
N ASP A 71 -49.31 15.71 -24.91
CA ASP A 71 -47.89 16.05 -25.08
C ASP A 71 -47.01 15.38 -24.01
N ARG A 72 -47.48 15.34 -22.75
CA ARG A 72 -46.80 14.62 -21.66
C ARG A 72 -46.78 13.11 -21.91
N LEU A 73 -47.86 12.54 -22.44
CA LEU A 73 -47.93 11.11 -22.76
C LEU A 73 -46.89 10.74 -23.83
N LEU A 74 -46.81 11.53 -24.91
CA LEU A 74 -45.79 11.35 -25.95
C LEU A 74 -44.37 11.51 -25.39
N GLN A 75 -44.15 12.50 -24.52
CA GLN A 75 -42.85 12.69 -23.87
C GLN A 75 -42.47 11.49 -22.99
N HIS A 76 -43.43 10.93 -22.23
CA HIS A 76 -43.19 9.75 -21.41
C HIS A 76 -42.94 8.51 -22.26
N GLN A 77 -43.66 8.32 -23.37
CA GLN A 77 -43.40 7.23 -24.31
C GLN A 77 -41.97 7.29 -24.86
N GLY A 78 -41.53 8.47 -25.32
CA GLY A 78 -40.15 8.64 -25.79
C GLY A 78 -39.10 8.37 -24.70
N ARG A 79 -39.35 8.80 -23.46
CA ARG A 79 -38.47 8.48 -22.31
C ARG A 79 -38.44 6.98 -22.00
N MET A 80 -39.56 6.26 -22.14
CA MET A 80 -39.59 4.81 -21.93
C MET A 80 -38.74 4.09 -22.97
N GLU A 81 -38.85 4.46 -24.24
CA GLU A 81 -38.01 3.91 -25.32
C GLU A 81 -36.52 4.21 -25.11
N GLU A 82 -36.21 5.43 -24.63
CA GLU A 82 -34.84 5.81 -24.28
C GLU A 82 -34.30 4.95 -23.12
N ILE A 83 -35.08 4.77 -22.05
CA ILE A 83 -34.72 3.94 -20.91
C ILE A 83 -34.52 2.47 -21.33
N ASP A 84 -35.40 1.94 -22.19
CA ASP A 84 -35.26 0.56 -22.70
C ASP A 84 -33.94 0.37 -23.47
N HIS A 85 -33.59 1.33 -24.33
CA HIS A 85 -32.29 1.31 -25.00
C HIS A 85 -31.11 1.44 -24.04
N GLN A 86 -31.22 2.27 -23.00
CA GLN A 86 -30.20 2.38 -21.97
C GLN A 86 -30.05 1.08 -21.18
N LEU A 87 -31.15 0.40 -20.83
CA LEU A 87 -31.14 -0.89 -20.14
C LEU A 87 -30.48 -1.99 -20.96
N ILE A 88 -30.77 -2.07 -22.26
CA ILE A 88 -30.13 -3.03 -23.16
C ILE A 88 -28.62 -2.80 -23.19
N ARG A 89 -28.17 -1.54 -23.41
CA ARG A 89 -26.74 -1.21 -23.43
C ARG A 89 -26.05 -1.49 -22.10
N ALA A 90 -26.70 -1.16 -20.98
CA ALA A 90 -26.17 -1.42 -19.65
C ALA A 90 -26.01 -2.93 -19.41
N ARG A 91 -26.98 -3.74 -19.84
CA ARG A 91 -26.91 -5.19 -19.75
C ARG A 91 -25.79 -5.77 -20.61
N GLU A 92 -25.67 -5.33 -21.86
CA GLU A 92 -24.58 -5.75 -22.75
C GLU A 92 -23.21 -5.38 -22.17
N GLN A 93 -23.07 -4.18 -21.62
CA GLN A 93 -21.84 -3.76 -20.94
C GLN A 93 -21.55 -4.62 -19.70
N GLN A 94 -22.56 -4.94 -18.91
CA GLN A 94 -22.41 -5.81 -17.74
C GLN A 94 -21.98 -7.21 -18.16
N GLU A 95 -22.60 -7.80 -19.19
CA GLU A 95 -22.22 -9.10 -19.72
C GLU A 95 -20.79 -9.09 -20.29
N ALA A 96 -20.41 -8.03 -21.01
CA ALA A 96 -19.05 -7.87 -21.52
C ALA A 96 -18.02 -7.73 -20.38
N ALA A 97 -18.35 -6.97 -19.34
CA ALA A 97 -17.50 -6.82 -18.15
C ALA A 97 -17.38 -8.15 -17.38
N GLN A 98 -18.47 -8.90 -17.23
CA GLN A 98 -18.47 -10.23 -16.63
C GLN A 98 -17.62 -11.22 -17.43
N ARG A 99 -17.74 -11.24 -18.77
CA ARG A 99 -16.90 -12.07 -19.63
C ARG A 99 -15.42 -11.69 -19.52
N ASN A 100 -15.10 -10.38 -19.53
CA ASN A 100 -13.71 -9.92 -19.35
C ASN A 100 -13.15 -10.37 -17.99
N THR A 101 -13.96 -10.26 -16.94
CA THR A 101 -13.59 -10.70 -15.60
C THR A 101 -13.36 -12.21 -15.56
N SER A 102 -14.23 -13.02 -16.17
CA SER A 102 -14.06 -14.47 -16.28
C SER A 102 -12.76 -14.84 -16.98
N ILE A 103 -12.47 -14.23 -18.14
CA ILE A 103 -11.23 -14.47 -18.88
C ILE A 103 -10.01 -14.09 -18.04
N ARG A 104 -10.08 -12.99 -17.28
CA ARG A 104 -9.00 -12.60 -16.36
C ARG A 104 -8.79 -13.62 -15.25
N LEU A 105 -9.86 -14.16 -14.67
CA LEU A 105 -9.79 -15.21 -13.65
C LEU A 105 -9.18 -16.49 -14.22
N ASP A 106 -9.63 -16.94 -15.39
CA ASP A 106 -9.07 -18.13 -16.05
C ASP A 106 -7.57 -17.97 -16.33
N ASN A 107 -7.15 -16.77 -16.78
CA ASN A 107 -5.74 -16.45 -16.99
C ASN A 107 -4.94 -16.45 -15.68
N ILE A 108 -5.53 -15.99 -14.57
CA ILE A 108 -4.90 -16.06 -13.25
C ILE A 108 -4.75 -17.52 -12.82
N ASP A 109 -5.77 -18.36 -13.00
CA ASP A 109 -5.72 -19.77 -12.64
C ASP A 109 -4.65 -20.54 -13.43
N ILE A 110 -4.50 -20.23 -14.73
CA ILE A 110 -3.42 -20.79 -15.56
C ILE A 110 -2.05 -20.37 -15.01
N LYS A 111 -1.85 -19.08 -14.70
CA LYS A 111 -0.59 -18.57 -14.15
C LYS A 111 -0.30 -19.16 -12.76
N LEU A 112 -1.31 -19.34 -11.92
CA LEU A 112 -1.16 -19.96 -10.60
C LEU A 112 -0.69 -21.41 -10.72
N LYS A 113 -1.23 -22.18 -11.68
CA LYS A 113 -0.75 -23.54 -11.98
C LYS A 113 0.70 -23.54 -12.43
N GLU A 114 1.07 -22.66 -13.37
CA GLU A 114 2.44 -22.54 -13.86
C GLU A 114 3.43 -22.19 -12.74
N ILE A 115 3.08 -21.23 -11.87
CA ILE A 115 3.90 -20.87 -10.70
C ILE A 115 4.03 -22.07 -9.75
N THR A 116 2.95 -22.80 -9.52
CA THR A 116 2.96 -23.98 -8.62
C THR A 116 3.89 -25.05 -9.16
N GLU A 117 3.82 -25.36 -10.46
CA GLU A 117 4.72 -26.32 -11.12
C GLU A 117 6.19 -25.87 -11.06
N LEU A 118 6.46 -24.58 -11.25
CA LEU A 118 7.80 -24.02 -11.14
C LEU A 118 8.34 -24.10 -9.70
N LEU A 119 7.51 -23.83 -8.70
CA LEU A 119 7.88 -23.96 -7.29
C LEU A 119 8.23 -25.40 -6.95
N GLU A 120 7.37 -26.36 -7.32
CA GLU A 120 7.66 -27.78 -7.11
C GLU A 120 8.94 -28.23 -7.83
N ALA A 121 9.15 -27.77 -9.07
CA ALA A 121 10.36 -28.10 -9.82
C ALA A 121 11.62 -27.52 -9.15
N ARG A 122 11.53 -26.31 -8.58
CA ARG A 122 12.62 -25.68 -7.84
C ARG A 122 12.89 -26.42 -6.53
N ASP A 123 11.85 -26.82 -5.80
CA ASP A 123 11.99 -27.57 -4.55
C ASP A 123 12.62 -28.94 -4.77
N ARG A 124 12.25 -29.64 -5.85
CA ARG A 124 12.91 -30.89 -6.26
C ARG A 124 14.40 -30.68 -6.54
N LYS A 125 14.75 -29.61 -7.29
CA LYS A 125 16.16 -29.27 -7.57
C LYS A 125 16.93 -28.91 -6.31
N LEU A 126 16.33 -28.14 -5.40
CA LEU A 126 16.95 -27.76 -4.13
C LEU A 126 17.21 -28.99 -3.27
N THR A 127 16.23 -29.90 -3.17
CA THR A 127 16.36 -31.16 -2.43
C THR A 127 17.49 -32.01 -3.00
N ALA A 128 17.55 -32.17 -4.32
CA ALA A 128 18.63 -32.92 -4.98
C ALA A 128 20.02 -32.28 -4.71
N ALA A 129 20.11 -30.95 -4.78
CA ALA A 129 21.36 -30.24 -4.48
C ALA A 129 21.78 -30.39 -3.00
N LEU A 130 20.83 -30.39 -2.07
CA LEU A 130 21.09 -30.65 -0.65
C LEU A 130 21.60 -32.09 -0.44
N ASP A 131 21.01 -33.07 -1.10
CA ASP A 131 21.45 -34.46 -1.05
C ASP A 131 22.86 -34.66 -1.62
N ASP A 132 23.19 -33.95 -2.70
CA ASP A 132 24.53 -33.95 -3.29
C ASP A 132 25.55 -33.31 -2.35
N VAL A 133 25.24 -32.16 -1.74
CA VAL A 133 26.11 -31.52 -0.73
C VAL A 133 26.28 -32.43 0.48
N ALA A 134 25.23 -33.09 0.95
CA ALA A 134 25.30 -34.02 2.07
C ALA A 134 26.14 -35.27 1.75
N ARG A 135 26.13 -35.73 0.49
CA ARG A 135 27.04 -36.78 0.01
C ARG A 135 28.49 -36.29 -0.02
N GLN A 136 28.73 -35.11 -0.58
CA GLN A 136 30.07 -34.51 -0.63
C GLN A 136 30.66 -34.29 0.78
N GLN A 137 29.86 -33.83 1.74
CA GLN A 137 30.31 -33.67 3.13
C GLN A 137 30.69 -35.01 3.77
N ARG A 138 29.92 -36.07 3.50
CA ARG A 138 30.24 -37.42 3.98
C ARG A 138 31.56 -37.92 3.39
N GLU A 139 31.74 -37.80 2.08
CA GLU A 139 32.99 -38.19 1.40
C GLU A 139 34.19 -37.40 1.91
N ASN A 140 34.08 -36.08 2.01
CA ASN A 140 35.15 -35.24 2.55
C ASN A 140 35.48 -35.61 4.01
N SER A 141 34.45 -35.90 4.83
CA SER A 141 34.66 -36.31 6.23
C SER A 141 35.40 -37.65 6.34
N GLN A 142 35.08 -38.60 5.45
CA GLN A 142 35.77 -39.89 5.36
C GLN A 142 37.22 -39.71 4.93
N GLN A 143 37.48 -38.90 3.90
CA GLN A 143 38.85 -38.59 3.45
C GLN A 143 39.69 -37.93 4.55
N ILE A 144 39.09 -36.99 5.31
CA ILE A 144 39.78 -36.36 6.45
C ILE A 144 40.10 -37.40 7.53
N GLN A 145 39.18 -38.32 7.79
CA GLN A 145 39.37 -39.37 8.79
C GLN A 145 40.47 -40.36 8.37
N GLU A 146 40.45 -40.82 7.13
CA GLU A 146 41.50 -41.67 6.56
C GLU A 146 42.87 -40.99 6.60
N LEU A 147 42.95 -39.70 6.20
CA LEU A 147 44.18 -38.93 6.27
C LEU A 147 44.69 -38.76 7.70
N ARG A 148 43.78 -38.57 8.67
CA ARG A 148 44.13 -38.50 10.10
C ARG A 148 44.67 -39.83 10.59
N GLU A 149 44.07 -40.95 10.20
CA GLU A 149 44.54 -42.29 10.55
C GLU A 149 45.91 -42.59 9.95
N GLN A 150 46.13 -42.26 8.68
CA GLN A 150 47.45 -42.40 8.03
C GLN A 150 48.52 -41.61 8.76
N ARG A 151 48.27 -40.33 9.05
CA ARG A 151 49.20 -39.49 9.81
C ARG A 151 49.44 -40.02 11.23
N ALA A 152 48.42 -40.58 11.88
CA ALA A 152 48.57 -41.19 13.19
C ALA A 152 49.43 -42.45 13.14
N ARG A 153 49.27 -43.31 12.11
CA ARG A 153 50.12 -44.49 11.89
C ARG A 153 51.57 -44.10 11.65
N GLU A 154 51.82 -43.15 10.75
CA GLU A 154 53.18 -42.64 10.48
C GLU A 154 53.81 -42.03 11.73
N ALA A 155 53.05 -41.26 12.51
CA ALA A 155 53.53 -40.69 13.77
C ALA A 155 53.87 -41.78 14.80
N ALA A 156 53.04 -42.82 14.91
CA ALA A 156 53.29 -43.96 15.80
C ALA A 156 54.53 -44.75 15.39
N GLU A 157 54.74 -44.98 14.09
CA GLU A 157 55.95 -45.63 13.57
C GLU A 157 57.20 -44.81 13.84
N ARG A 158 57.16 -43.49 13.61
CA ARG A 158 58.28 -42.58 13.94
C ARG A 158 58.56 -42.56 15.44
N ALA A 159 57.53 -42.54 16.28
CA ALA A 159 57.68 -42.60 17.74
C ALA A 159 58.30 -43.93 18.18
N ALA A 160 57.87 -45.06 17.61
CA ALA A 160 58.43 -46.37 17.91
C ALA A 160 59.90 -46.49 17.45
N ALA A 161 60.24 -45.97 16.27
CA ALA A 161 61.62 -45.93 15.79
C ALA A 161 62.51 -45.05 16.69
N ALA A 162 62.03 -43.88 17.10
CA ALA A 162 62.73 -43.01 18.04
C ALA A 162 62.92 -43.67 19.41
N ALA A 163 61.92 -44.39 19.92
CA ALA A 163 62.02 -45.14 21.17
C ALA A 163 63.08 -46.25 21.09
N ARG A 164 63.09 -47.05 20.01
CA ARG A 164 64.12 -48.08 19.79
C ARG A 164 65.52 -47.49 19.69
N ALA A 165 65.69 -46.36 19.00
CA ALA A 165 66.96 -45.66 18.91
C ALA A 165 67.43 -45.12 20.28
N ALA A 166 66.50 -44.58 21.08
CA ALA A 166 66.80 -44.12 22.45
C ALA A 166 67.20 -45.27 23.38
N GLU A 167 66.55 -46.44 23.28
CA GLU A 167 66.93 -47.64 24.03
C GLU A 167 68.31 -48.18 23.61
N ALA A 168 68.60 -48.23 22.31
CA ALA A 168 69.92 -48.63 21.81
C ALA A 168 71.01 -47.67 22.31
N ALA A 169 70.79 -46.37 22.22
CA ALA A 169 71.72 -45.35 22.72
C ALA A 169 71.95 -45.47 24.23
N LYS A 170 70.90 -45.76 25.02
CA LYS A 170 71.03 -46.06 26.46
C LYS A 170 71.91 -47.28 26.72
N ARG A 171 71.67 -48.40 26.01
CA ARG A 171 72.48 -49.62 26.15
C ARG A 171 73.96 -49.37 25.80
N GLU A 172 74.23 -48.67 24.71
CA GLU A 172 75.61 -48.30 24.33
C GLU A 172 76.26 -47.37 25.35
N ALA A 173 75.50 -46.44 25.94
CA ALA A 173 76.00 -45.56 27.00
C ALA A 173 76.30 -46.34 28.28
N GLU A 174 75.45 -47.29 28.67
CA GLU A 174 75.68 -48.19 29.81
C GLU A 174 76.91 -49.09 29.57
N GLU A 175 77.08 -49.63 28.36
CA GLU A 175 78.28 -50.41 28.01
C GLU A 175 79.55 -49.56 28.03
N ARG A 176 79.52 -48.35 27.47
CA ARG A 176 80.64 -47.39 27.55
C ARG A 176 80.97 -47.07 29.00
N ALA A 177 79.97 -46.76 29.82
CA ALA A 177 80.15 -46.49 31.24
C ALA A 177 80.75 -47.70 31.99
N ARG A 178 80.33 -48.93 31.67
CA ARG A 178 80.93 -50.15 32.24
C ARG A 178 82.40 -50.33 31.82
N ARG A 179 82.72 -50.08 30.55
CA ARG A 179 84.11 -50.17 30.05
C ARG A 179 85.00 -49.12 30.72
N GLU A 180 84.54 -47.88 30.78
CA GLU A 180 85.25 -46.79 31.47
C GLU A 180 85.41 -47.08 32.97
N ALA A 181 84.39 -47.65 33.63
CA ALA A 181 84.49 -48.05 35.03
C ALA A 181 85.53 -49.16 35.24
N ALA A 182 85.55 -50.17 34.38
CA ALA A 182 86.55 -51.25 34.43
C ALA A 182 87.98 -50.75 34.14
N GLU A 183 88.15 -49.81 33.20
CA GLU A 183 89.43 -49.15 32.97
C GLU A 183 89.86 -48.30 34.17
N ARG A 184 88.94 -47.55 34.79
CA ARG A 184 89.22 -46.78 36.03
C ARG A 184 89.60 -47.69 37.19
N GLU A 185 88.97 -48.85 37.32
CA GLU A 185 89.30 -49.84 38.35
C GLU A 185 90.69 -50.45 38.12
N ARG A 186 91.03 -50.78 36.87
CA ARG A 186 92.38 -51.22 36.48
C ARG A 186 93.44 -50.13 36.70
N ALA A 187 93.13 -48.88 36.35
CA ALA A 187 94.02 -47.74 36.58
C ALA A 187 94.23 -47.46 38.08
N ARG A 188 93.18 -47.61 38.91
CA ARG A 188 93.28 -47.57 40.39
C ARG A 188 94.11 -48.71 40.95
N ALA A 189 93.99 -49.92 40.42
CA ALA A 189 94.82 -51.06 40.83
C ALA A 189 96.30 -50.87 40.45
N ALA A 190 96.60 -50.14 39.36
CA ALA A 190 97.96 -49.82 38.90
C ALA A 190 98.57 -48.58 39.59
N THR A 191 97.77 -47.72 40.21
CA THR A 191 98.22 -46.55 40.94
C THR A 191 97.62 -46.55 42.34
N ALA A 192 98.26 -47.31 43.24
CA ALA A 192 98.04 -47.17 44.68
C ALA A 192 99.10 -46.24 45.28
N PRO A 193 98.79 -44.95 45.54
CA PRO A 193 99.48 -44.19 46.55
C PRO A 193 98.67 -44.16 47.85
N THR A 194 99.35 -44.56 48.91
CA THR A 194 99.03 -44.32 50.31
C THR A 194 98.89 -42.80 50.55
N GLY A 195 97.79 -42.35 51.15
CA GLY A 195 97.64 -40.95 51.56
C GLY A 195 96.27 -40.67 52.18
N GLY A 196 96.28 -40.22 53.45
CA GLY A 196 95.12 -40.11 54.34
C GLY A 196 94.14 -38.94 54.09
N PRO A 197 93.18 -38.76 55.02
CA PRO A 197 91.89 -38.13 54.76
C PRO A 197 91.95 -36.61 54.76
N ARG A 198 91.17 -35.99 53.87
CA ARG A 198 90.88 -34.54 53.90
C ARG A 198 89.39 -34.30 53.84
N ASP A 199 88.93 -33.53 54.83
CA ASP A 199 87.59 -33.01 54.99
C ASP A 199 87.18 -32.07 53.85
N ILE A 200 85.95 -32.25 53.34
CA ILE A 200 85.26 -31.24 52.52
C ILE A 200 83.82 -31.12 53.00
N VAL A 201 83.50 -29.88 53.36
CA VAL A 201 82.27 -29.27 53.86
C VAL A 201 81.13 -29.37 52.82
N PRO A 202 79.85 -29.49 53.22
CA PRO A 202 78.73 -29.62 52.29
C PRO A 202 78.23 -28.24 51.84
N GLU A 203 77.95 -28.05 50.55
CA GLU A 203 77.02 -26.99 50.12
C GLU A 203 76.16 -27.48 48.96
N ASN A 204 74.87 -27.34 49.20
CA ASN A 204 73.72 -27.79 48.45
C ASN A 204 73.33 -26.66 47.46
N MET A 205 72.94 -26.96 46.23
CA MET A 205 71.60 -26.63 45.70
C MET A 205 71.52 -26.75 44.17
N LYS A 206 70.52 -27.55 43.79
CA LYS A 206 69.96 -27.77 42.45
C LYS A 206 69.49 -26.46 41.81
N GLN A 207 69.91 -26.23 40.57
CA GLN A 207 69.16 -25.40 39.62
C GLN A 207 68.35 -26.34 38.74
N LYS A 208 67.04 -26.42 39.02
CA LYS A 208 66.04 -27.09 38.18
C LYS A 208 65.48 -26.06 37.21
N VAL A 209 65.73 -26.29 35.94
CA VAL A 209 65.08 -25.60 34.82
C VAL A 209 63.96 -26.54 34.37
N ASP A 210 62.70 -26.11 34.47
CA ASP A 210 61.58 -26.76 33.80
C ASP A 210 60.50 -25.72 33.47
N SER A 211 60.38 -25.48 32.16
CA SER A 211 59.17 -25.60 31.36
C SER A 211 57.86 -24.95 31.82
N ALA A 212 57.46 -23.99 30.97
CA ALA A 212 56.08 -23.67 30.65
C ALA A 212 55.25 -24.90 30.24
N SER A 213 53.96 -24.93 30.59
CA SER A 213 52.87 -24.82 29.61
C SER A 213 51.47 -24.84 30.25
N SER A 214 50.57 -24.08 29.61
CA SER A 214 49.16 -24.39 29.34
C SER A 214 48.06 -24.13 30.40
N THR A 215 47.25 -23.11 30.07
CA THR A 215 45.80 -23.19 29.77
C THR A 215 44.81 -23.17 30.93
N THR A 216 43.97 -22.13 30.95
CA THR A 216 42.51 -22.33 30.91
C THR A 216 41.80 -21.09 30.36
N ALA A 217 41.07 -21.30 29.25
CA ALA A 217 39.97 -20.47 28.81
C ALA A 217 38.69 -20.96 29.50
N ALA A 218 37.78 -20.05 29.85
CA ALA A 218 36.35 -20.32 29.85
C ALA A 218 35.55 -19.01 29.84
N THR A 219 34.41 -19.09 29.18
CA THR A 219 33.65 -18.02 28.55
C THR A 219 32.31 -17.79 29.27
N THR A 220 31.75 -16.56 29.15
CA THR A 220 30.28 -16.22 29.08
C THR A 220 29.40 -16.37 30.35
N PRO A 221 28.16 -15.81 30.44
CA PRO A 221 27.44 -14.85 29.55
C PRO A 221 26.60 -13.70 30.22
N ALA A 222 26.33 -12.68 29.39
CA ALA A 222 25.07 -11.93 29.12
C ALA A 222 24.00 -11.52 30.19
N SER A 223 23.43 -10.33 29.91
CA SER A 223 22.02 -9.89 30.13
C SER A 223 21.62 -9.49 31.56
N GLN A 224 20.95 -8.36 31.87
CA GLN A 224 20.00 -7.53 31.13
C GLN A 224 19.78 -6.16 31.85
N PRO A 225 19.05 -5.21 31.24
CA PRO A 225 18.85 -3.83 31.68
C PRO A 225 17.66 -3.66 32.65
N ALA A 226 17.79 -2.75 33.62
CA ALA A 226 16.69 -2.27 34.45
C ALA A 226 16.14 -0.93 33.91
N THR A 227 15.05 -1.03 33.16
CA THR A 227 13.86 -0.17 33.21
C THR A 227 13.98 1.19 33.93
N ARG A 228 14.12 2.26 33.14
CA ARG A 228 13.47 3.54 33.46
C ARG A 228 12.12 3.55 32.75
N ALA A 229 11.06 3.33 33.52
CA ALA A 229 9.72 3.73 33.12
C ALA A 229 9.66 5.26 33.18
N GLU A 230 9.45 5.90 32.04
CA GLU A 230 9.00 7.29 32.02
C GLU A 230 8.11 7.55 30.80
N ALA A 231 6.85 7.81 31.14
CA ALA A 231 5.90 8.71 30.51
C ALA A 231 5.41 8.45 29.06
N ALA A 232 4.09 8.54 28.96
CA ALA A 232 3.30 8.67 27.74
C ALA A 232 3.88 9.69 26.74
N PRO A 233 3.66 9.49 25.42
CA PRO A 233 4.30 10.31 24.41
C PRO A 233 3.73 11.73 24.40
N ALA A 234 4.60 12.69 24.70
CA ALA A 234 4.45 14.06 24.28
C ALA A 234 4.58 14.12 22.74
N PRO A 235 3.71 14.87 22.02
CA PRO A 235 3.64 14.89 20.55
C PRO A 235 4.82 15.59 19.83
N ALA A 236 5.97 15.77 20.49
CA ALA A 236 7.13 16.50 19.94
C ALA A 236 8.30 15.61 19.48
N ALA A 237 8.35 14.33 19.88
CA ALA A 237 9.48 13.45 19.56
C ALA A 237 9.47 12.93 18.11
N GLY A 238 8.29 12.70 17.52
CA GLY A 238 8.15 12.19 16.16
C GLY A 238 8.64 13.18 15.09
N GLN A 239 8.34 14.48 15.24
CA GLN A 239 8.74 15.48 14.25
C GLN A 239 10.27 15.59 14.10
N ASN A 240 11.02 15.46 15.20
CA ASN A 240 12.48 15.51 15.19
C ASN A 240 13.10 14.30 14.46
N LEU A 241 12.56 13.09 14.66
CA LEU A 241 13.08 11.87 14.03
C LEU A 241 12.92 11.87 12.50
N TYR A 242 11.80 12.39 12.01
CA TYR A 242 11.57 12.53 10.57
C TYR A 242 12.56 13.51 9.93
N GLU A 243 12.78 14.69 10.54
CA GLU A 243 13.76 15.66 10.06
C GLU A 243 15.19 15.11 10.12
N GLN A 244 15.52 14.40 11.21
CA GLN A 244 16.80 13.72 11.37
C GLN A 244 17.02 12.68 10.25
N GLY A 245 16.03 11.82 9.99
CA GLY A 245 16.08 10.83 8.92
C GLY A 245 16.28 11.46 7.53
N ARG A 246 15.56 12.55 7.24
CA ARG A 246 15.74 13.33 6.01
C ARG A 246 17.14 13.92 5.88
N ASN A 247 17.67 14.48 6.96
CA ASN A 247 19.01 15.04 6.97
C ASN A 247 20.08 13.95 6.75
N HIS A 248 19.94 12.79 7.40
CA HIS A 248 20.83 11.65 7.17
C HIS A 248 20.79 11.17 5.72
N LEU A 249 19.61 11.13 5.08
CA LEU A 249 19.49 10.75 3.68
C LEU A 249 20.19 11.76 2.76
N ARG A 250 20.04 13.06 3.04
CA ARG A 250 20.76 14.13 2.34
C ARG A 250 22.28 14.01 2.50
N ASP A 251 22.72 13.63 3.69
CA ASP A 251 24.14 13.39 4.02
C ASP A 251 24.66 12.03 3.52
N LYS A 252 23.82 11.26 2.79
CA LYS A 252 24.12 9.90 2.28
C LYS A 252 24.40 8.86 3.37
N LYS A 253 24.00 9.14 4.61
CA LYS A 253 24.08 8.21 5.75
C LYS A 253 22.82 7.33 5.76
N TYR A 254 22.71 6.45 4.78
CA TYR A 254 21.47 5.70 4.52
C TYR A 254 21.06 4.78 5.67
N GLN A 255 22.02 4.20 6.40
CA GLN A 255 21.74 3.33 7.55
C GLN A 255 21.19 4.13 8.75
N ASP A 256 21.74 5.32 9.02
CA ASP A 256 21.22 6.22 10.05
C ASP A 256 19.84 6.78 9.66
N ALA A 257 19.65 7.10 8.37
CA ALA A 257 18.38 7.53 7.83
C ALA A 257 17.30 6.47 8.02
N TYR A 258 17.62 5.21 7.68
CA TYR A 258 16.74 4.07 7.91
C TYR A 258 16.35 3.95 9.39
N ALA A 259 17.32 3.97 10.31
CA ALA A 259 17.06 3.82 11.74
C ALA A 259 16.15 4.93 12.30
N ALA A 260 16.38 6.19 11.90
CA ALA A 260 15.58 7.32 12.34
C ALA A 260 14.15 7.28 11.76
N LEU A 261 14.01 7.00 10.47
CA LEU A 261 12.71 6.92 9.78
C LEU A 261 11.88 5.72 10.23
N ALA A 262 12.50 4.57 10.52
CA ALA A 262 11.81 3.40 11.05
C ALA A 262 11.19 3.70 12.41
N ARG A 263 11.96 4.30 13.33
CA ARG A 263 11.46 4.75 14.65
C ARG A 263 10.38 5.81 14.54
N PHE A 264 10.48 6.71 13.56
CA PHE A 264 9.42 7.68 13.29
C PHE A 264 8.11 6.98 12.89
N LEU A 265 8.17 6.02 11.98
CA LEU A 265 6.99 5.29 11.50
C LEU A 265 6.35 4.40 12.58
N GLU A 266 7.13 3.90 13.54
CA GLU A 266 6.60 3.22 14.72
C GLU A 266 5.72 4.14 15.58
N GLN A 267 6.13 5.41 15.72
CA GLN A 267 5.41 6.41 16.52
C GLN A 267 4.28 7.08 15.73
N THR A 268 4.47 7.28 14.43
CA THR A 268 3.57 7.99 13.52
C THR A 268 3.32 7.15 12.27
N PRO A 269 2.42 6.16 12.34
CA PRO A 269 2.20 5.21 11.24
C PRO A 269 1.28 5.73 10.13
N ARG A 270 0.62 6.87 10.32
CA ARG A 270 -0.39 7.42 9.40
C ARG A 270 -0.21 8.93 9.19
N GLY A 271 -0.80 9.43 8.11
CA GLY A 271 -0.72 10.84 7.71
C GLY A 271 0.26 11.08 6.56
N GLU A 272 0.26 12.32 6.06
CA GLU A 272 1.05 12.69 4.88
C GLU A 272 2.56 12.62 5.14
N THR A 273 3.01 13.02 6.34
CA THR A 273 4.39 12.87 6.79
C THR A 273 4.80 11.40 6.99
N ALA A 274 3.87 10.52 7.38
CA ALA A 274 4.16 9.08 7.46
C ALA A 274 4.35 8.48 6.06
N ALA A 275 3.52 8.87 5.08
CA ALA A 275 3.71 8.45 3.69
C ALA A 275 5.07 8.92 3.15
N ASP A 276 5.43 10.18 3.39
CA ASP A 276 6.73 10.72 3.01
C ASP A 276 7.90 10.00 3.69
N ALA A 277 7.83 9.79 5.00
CA ALA A 277 8.85 9.07 5.74
C ALA A 277 9.02 7.63 5.23
N ARG A 278 7.92 6.96 4.84
CA ARG A 278 7.97 5.60 4.29
C ARG A 278 8.60 5.54 2.91
N PHE A 279 8.35 6.55 2.07
CA PHE A 279 9.07 6.70 0.81
C PHE A 279 10.59 6.86 1.05
N LEU A 280 10.97 7.74 1.97
CA LEU A 280 12.38 7.99 2.30
C LEU A 280 13.06 6.78 2.96
N LEU A 281 12.31 5.98 3.71
CA LEU A 281 12.78 4.70 4.24
C LEU A 281 13.10 3.74 3.09
N GLY A 282 12.22 3.65 2.09
CA GLY A 282 12.46 2.91 0.86
C GLY A 282 13.68 3.41 0.10
N GLU A 283 13.86 4.72 -0.06
CA GLU A 283 15.04 5.31 -0.72
C GLU A 283 16.33 4.98 0.03
N SER A 284 16.30 4.98 1.37
CA SER A 284 17.44 4.58 2.20
C SER A 284 17.84 3.13 1.93
N LEU A 285 16.86 2.22 1.89
CA LEU A 285 17.07 0.81 1.59
C LEU A 285 17.57 0.59 0.15
N TYR A 286 17.01 1.32 -0.81
CA TYR A 286 17.44 1.28 -2.21
C TYR A 286 18.93 1.65 -2.34
N HIS A 287 19.37 2.70 -1.66
CA HIS A 287 20.78 3.11 -1.65
C HIS A 287 21.70 2.16 -0.89
N LEU A 288 21.17 1.42 0.09
CA LEU A 288 21.88 0.32 0.76
C LEU A 288 21.95 -0.96 -0.11
N LYS A 289 21.32 -0.96 -1.30
CA LYS A 289 21.15 -2.12 -2.19
C LYS A 289 20.27 -3.24 -1.61
N GLU A 290 19.49 -2.91 -0.59
CA GLU A 290 18.46 -3.78 -0.02
C GLU A 290 17.16 -3.64 -0.84
N PHE A 291 17.23 -4.03 -2.12
CA PHE A 291 16.18 -3.74 -3.08
C PHE A 291 14.86 -4.44 -2.76
N GLU A 292 14.90 -5.66 -2.24
CA GLU A 292 13.71 -6.42 -1.81
C GLU A 292 12.95 -5.68 -0.69
N LEU A 293 13.69 -5.17 0.30
CA LEU A 293 13.12 -4.39 1.40
C LEU A 293 12.61 -3.03 0.91
N ALA A 294 13.33 -2.38 0.00
CA ALA A 294 12.89 -1.12 -0.60
C ALA A 294 11.55 -1.30 -1.36
N ILE A 295 11.42 -2.36 -2.15
CA ILE A 295 10.18 -2.72 -2.86
C ILE A 295 9.02 -2.88 -1.88
N LEU A 296 9.25 -3.54 -0.75
CA LEU A 296 8.22 -3.74 0.26
C LEU A 296 7.74 -2.40 0.84
N GLU A 297 8.65 -1.47 1.14
CA GLU A 297 8.28 -0.16 1.67
C GLU A 297 7.56 0.72 0.64
N TYR A 298 7.97 0.69 -0.63
CA TYR A 298 7.22 1.36 -1.70
C TYR A 298 5.81 0.75 -1.88
N GLN A 299 5.70 -0.58 -1.82
CA GLN A 299 4.42 -1.26 -1.92
C GLN A 299 3.49 -0.91 -0.75
N LYS A 300 4.04 -0.83 0.47
CA LYS A 300 3.30 -0.38 1.66
C LYS A 300 2.83 1.06 1.51
N LEU A 301 3.65 1.96 0.93
CA LEU A 301 3.20 3.32 0.64
C LEU A 301 1.99 3.33 -0.31
N ILE A 302 2.07 2.57 -1.40
CA ILE A 302 1.00 2.48 -2.42
C ILE A 302 -0.28 1.90 -1.82
N ALA A 303 -0.17 0.91 -0.94
CA ALA A 303 -1.32 0.22 -0.33
C ALA A 303 -1.93 1.01 0.84
N ASP A 304 -1.10 1.53 1.76
CA ASP A 304 -1.55 2.12 3.02
C ASP A 304 -1.96 3.59 2.88
N PHE A 305 -1.52 4.28 1.82
CA PHE A 305 -1.78 5.71 1.60
C PHE A 305 -2.37 5.99 0.21
N PRO A 306 -3.57 5.45 -0.11
CA PRO A 306 -4.18 5.64 -1.42
C PRO A 306 -4.42 7.14 -1.70
N GLY A 307 -4.05 7.58 -2.89
CA GLY A 307 -4.17 8.98 -3.32
C GLY A 307 -3.04 9.91 -2.88
N ASN A 308 -2.01 9.42 -2.18
CA ASN A 308 -0.85 10.24 -1.83
C ASN A 308 -0.07 10.68 -3.09
N ALA A 309 0.40 11.94 -3.10
CA ALA A 309 1.12 12.52 -4.24
C ALA A 309 2.46 11.83 -4.56
N ARG A 310 3.03 11.07 -3.62
CA ARG A 310 4.27 10.29 -3.82
C ARG A 310 4.07 8.94 -4.49
N ILE A 311 2.84 8.45 -4.65
CA ILE A 311 2.59 7.14 -5.27
C ILE A 311 3.29 6.99 -6.64
N PRO A 312 3.22 7.96 -7.58
CA PRO A 312 3.89 7.82 -8.87
C PRO A 312 5.41 7.67 -8.73
N GLU A 313 6.01 8.35 -7.75
CA GLU A 313 7.44 8.29 -7.46
C GLU A 313 7.82 6.94 -6.82
N ALA A 314 7.04 6.48 -5.86
CA ALA A 314 7.21 5.17 -5.23
C ALA A 314 7.11 4.03 -6.26
N MET A 315 6.13 4.08 -7.16
CA MET A 315 5.99 3.09 -8.24
C MET A 315 7.18 3.09 -9.20
N LEU A 316 7.69 4.28 -9.56
CA LEU A 316 8.87 4.38 -10.42
C LEU A 316 10.09 3.76 -9.71
N ARG A 317 10.32 4.09 -8.44
CA ARG A 317 11.41 3.54 -7.63
C ARG A 317 11.27 2.03 -7.41
N GLN A 318 10.05 1.54 -7.22
CA GLN A 318 9.77 0.12 -7.13
C GLN A 318 10.15 -0.63 -8.41
N GLY A 319 9.75 -0.12 -9.58
CA GLY A 319 10.18 -0.69 -10.86
C GLY A 319 11.70 -0.66 -11.04
N MET A 320 12.36 0.42 -10.61
CA MET A 320 13.82 0.53 -10.68
C MET A 320 14.52 -0.48 -9.77
N ALA A 321 13.94 -0.77 -8.60
CA ALA A 321 14.45 -1.79 -7.70
C ALA A 321 14.34 -3.20 -8.30
N PHE A 322 13.26 -3.51 -9.02
CA PHE A 322 13.14 -4.77 -9.76
C PHE A 322 14.16 -4.88 -10.90
N GLU A 323 14.50 -3.79 -11.58
CA GLU A 323 15.60 -3.79 -12.57
C GLU A 323 16.95 -4.13 -11.92
N GLU A 324 17.26 -3.56 -10.75
CA GLU A 324 18.49 -3.85 -10.01
C GLU A 324 18.55 -5.31 -9.52
N LEU A 325 17.39 -5.91 -9.21
CA LEU A 325 17.26 -7.34 -8.90
C LEU A 325 17.35 -8.26 -10.13
N ARG A 326 17.58 -7.71 -11.33
CA ARG A 326 17.60 -8.44 -12.60
C ARG A 326 16.26 -9.11 -12.94
N GLU A 327 15.16 -8.48 -12.51
CA GLU A 327 13.79 -8.89 -12.85
C GLU A 327 13.10 -7.84 -13.75
N PRO A 328 13.58 -7.64 -15.00
CA PRO A 328 13.05 -6.61 -15.89
C PRO A 328 11.59 -6.87 -16.32
N SER A 329 11.16 -8.14 -16.37
CA SER A 329 9.77 -8.51 -16.65
C SER A 329 8.81 -7.99 -15.57
N THR A 330 9.17 -8.14 -14.29
CA THR A 330 8.41 -7.60 -13.17
C THR A 330 8.44 -6.08 -13.17
N ALA A 331 9.60 -5.47 -13.45
CA ALA A 331 9.74 -4.02 -13.58
C ALA A 331 8.81 -3.45 -14.67
N ALA A 332 8.72 -4.12 -15.82
CA ALA A 332 7.84 -3.71 -16.91
C ALA A 332 6.36 -3.65 -16.49
N ILE A 333 5.88 -4.63 -15.72
CA ILE A 333 4.50 -4.65 -15.20
C ILE A 333 4.25 -3.41 -14.33
N ILE A 334 5.19 -3.06 -13.45
CA ILE A 334 5.07 -1.88 -12.57
C ILE A 334 5.08 -0.59 -13.40
N TYR A 335 5.96 -0.48 -14.40
CA TYR A 335 6.02 0.69 -15.28
C TYR A 335 4.77 0.86 -16.15
N GLU A 336 4.19 -0.22 -16.66
CA GLU A 336 2.94 -0.20 -17.42
C GLU A 336 1.79 0.29 -16.53
N ARG A 337 1.73 -0.23 -15.30
CA ARG A 337 0.74 0.21 -14.30
C ARG A 337 0.89 1.69 -13.97
N LEU A 338 2.11 2.17 -13.72
CA LEU A 338 2.40 3.59 -13.47
C LEU A 338 1.98 4.47 -14.66
N ALA A 339 2.28 4.04 -15.88
CA ALA A 339 1.93 4.78 -17.10
C ALA A 339 0.42 4.81 -17.37
N GLY A 340 -0.33 3.81 -16.89
CA GLY A 340 -1.78 3.72 -16.98
C GLY A 340 -2.51 4.48 -15.87
N GLU A 341 -2.08 4.34 -14.62
CA GLU A 341 -2.72 4.98 -13.45
C GLU A 341 -2.39 6.48 -13.35
N PHE A 342 -1.17 6.90 -13.73
CA PHE A 342 -0.72 8.29 -13.63
C PHE A 342 -0.19 8.86 -14.95
N PRO A 343 -0.98 8.86 -16.03
CA PRO A 343 -0.50 9.07 -17.40
C PRO A 343 0.16 10.43 -17.67
N ASN A 344 -0.20 11.45 -16.86
CA ASN A 344 0.27 12.82 -16.97
C ASN A 344 1.45 13.16 -16.04
N SER A 345 1.86 12.23 -15.17
CA SER A 345 2.98 12.45 -14.24
C SER A 345 4.33 12.43 -14.96
N SER A 346 5.32 13.14 -14.42
CA SER A 346 6.71 13.04 -14.90
C SER A 346 7.28 11.63 -14.79
N GLN A 347 6.86 10.90 -13.76
CA GLN A 347 7.27 9.54 -13.46
C GLN A 347 6.74 8.56 -14.51
N ALA A 348 5.50 8.75 -14.98
CA ALA A 348 4.95 7.97 -16.08
C ALA A 348 5.72 8.18 -17.40
N LYS A 349 6.24 9.40 -17.66
CA LYS A 349 7.12 9.63 -18.83
C LYS A 349 8.41 8.80 -18.70
N GLN A 350 9.07 8.86 -17.54
CA GLN A 350 10.27 8.05 -17.27
C GLN A 350 10.00 6.54 -17.34
N ALA A 351 8.86 6.10 -16.83
CA ALA A 351 8.44 4.70 -16.90
C ALA A 351 8.27 4.21 -18.35
N ARG A 352 7.68 5.04 -19.23
CA ARG A 352 7.55 4.73 -20.67
C ARG A 352 8.92 4.63 -21.36
N GLU A 353 9.86 5.52 -21.03
CA GLU A 353 11.23 5.45 -21.55
C GLU A 353 11.95 4.17 -21.10
N LYS A 354 11.76 3.76 -19.84
CA LYS A 354 12.33 2.51 -19.32
C LYS A 354 11.70 1.27 -19.96
N LEU A 355 10.39 1.28 -20.18
CA LEU A 355 9.69 0.20 -20.90
C LEU A 355 10.23 -0.05 -22.30
N GLN A 356 10.59 1.02 -23.02
CA GLN A 356 11.20 0.90 -24.35
C GLN A 356 12.58 0.25 -24.34
N LYS A 357 13.29 0.26 -23.20
CA LYS A 357 14.61 -0.37 -23.06
C LYS A 357 14.53 -1.83 -22.61
N ILE A 358 13.43 -2.21 -21.95
CA ILE A 358 13.20 -3.57 -21.44
C ILE A 358 12.62 -4.49 -22.52
N ARG A 359 11.83 -3.92 -23.45
CA ARG A 359 11.34 -4.59 -24.65
C ARG A 359 12.40 -4.63 -25.73
#